data_AF-A0A1F3YAP8-F1
#
_entry.id   AF-A0A1F3YAP8-F1
#
_cell.length_a   1.000
_cell.length_b   1.000
_cell.length_c   1.000
_cell.angle_alpha   90.00
_cell.angle_beta   90.00
_cell.angle_gamma   90.00
#
_symmetry.space_group_name_H-M   'P 1'
#
loop_
_entity.id
_entity.type
_entity.pdbx_description
1 polymer ?
#
loop_
_entity_poly.entity_id
_entity_poly.type
_entity_poly.pdbx_seq_one_letter_code
_entity_poly.pdbx_strand_id
1 'polypeptide(L)'
;MRVSTVGDELKYANNGQSKVIAISGKDRGAILLAGKRGTAWMYMDKSGRFASSTFYMKEHPEWHARYYAGKPQDKWMGQPWMMLLAEAAYARSATEGQPWQRGYAGMGSRFPFALPNADKPQAYYEALMRSPFGDEATLDFARAAIEGENLGKNPAGVTDLLGVSLSTHDFVNHGFGPESRVSQDHLLRVDRALAGFFDYLDKRIGPDKVLIALTADHGFMNAPEYSAGLGLGGARLNAARLMTDLNEALAARFAVRNLAPRFSYPTIILDQAAIAKNFLNRADVEAAAQRFVLDFPGIAEAYTRTQLESGALPRLPLTTLVLRAWHRELSGDLYLVQHPYTLFGGVPVTHGSPYGYDTNVPLMLYGKSWIKPGKYPRAAEVADLAPTLSYLLEIRPPTASEGRVLEEILR
;
A
#
# COMPACT_ATOMS: atom_id res chain seq x y z
N MET A 1 1.76 12.43 10.55
CA MET A 1 0.72 11.52 11.07
C MET A 1 -0.18 12.28 12.05
N ARG A 2 -1.51 12.30 11.84
CA ARG A 2 -2.43 13.13 12.66
C ARG A 2 -2.97 12.39 13.89
N VAL A 3 -3.21 11.08 13.78
CA VAL A 3 -3.82 10.24 14.83
C VAL A 3 -2.80 9.27 15.44
N SER A 4 -3.07 8.69 16.62
CA SER A 4 -2.24 7.61 17.17
C SER A 4 -2.45 6.29 16.43
N THR A 5 -1.56 5.31 16.65
CA THR A 5 -1.71 3.92 16.20
C THR A 5 -1.88 2.97 17.40
N VAL A 6 -2.19 1.70 17.14
CA VAL A 6 -2.22 0.65 18.18
C VAL A 6 -0.88 0.58 18.90
N GLY A 7 0.23 0.73 18.18
CA GLY A 7 1.57 0.77 18.77
C GLY A 7 1.79 1.98 19.68
N ASP A 8 1.28 3.15 19.32
CA ASP A 8 1.36 4.34 20.17
C ASP A 8 0.60 4.16 21.49
N GLU A 9 -0.60 3.60 21.44
CA GLU A 9 -1.41 3.31 22.64
C GLU A 9 -0.79 2.17 23.47
N LEU A 10 -0.22 1.15 22.84
CA LEU A 10 0.50 0.06 23.52
C LEU A 10 1.70 0.59 24.33
N LYS A 11 2.50 1.47 23.70
CA LYS A 11 3.61 2.12 24.41
C LYS A 11 3.11 3.02 25.53
N TYR A 12 1.99 3.70 25.35
CA TYR A 12 1.41 4.52 26.42
C TYR A 12 0.99 3.65 27.61
N ALA A 13 0.24 2.57 27.37
CA ALA A 13 -0.26 1.67 28.41
C ALA A 13 0.88 1.01 29.22
N ASN A 14 1.99 0.69 28.56
CA ASN A 14 3.13 0.02 29.19
C ASN A 14 4.25 0.99 29.64
N ASN A 15 3.94 2.28 29.83
CA ASN A 15 4.91 3.31 30.24
C ASN A 15 6.19 3.33 29.40
N GLY A 16 6.05 3.12 28.09
CA GLY A 16 7.12 3.12 27.10
C GLY A 16 7.95 1.83 27.02
N GLN A 17 7.66 0.82 27.83
CA GLN A 17 8.45 -0.43 27.90
C GLN A 17 8.24 -1.35 26.69
N SER A 18 7.07 -1.31 26.07
CA SER A 18 6.82 -2.03 24.81
C SER A 18 7.70 -1.53 23.69
N LYS A 19 8.28 -2.46 22.94
CA LYS A 19 8.94 -2.18 21.66
C LYS A 19 7.89 -2.18 20.56
N VAL A 20 7.92 -1.14 19.72
CA VAL A 20 7.08 -1.03 18.52
C VAL A 20 8.01 -0.78 17.36
N ILE A 21 8.11 -1.75 16.46
CA ILE A 21 9.04 -1.74 15.33
C ILE A 21 8.26 -2.00 14.06
N ALA A 22 8.52 -1.24 13.01
CA ALA A 22 7.97 -1.51 11.69
C ALA A 22 9.08 -1.57 10.64
N ILE A 23 8.97 -2.54 9.73
CA ILE A 23 9.98 -2.82 8.70
C ILE A 23 9.26 -2.88 7.35
N SER A 24 9.78 -2.17 6.36
CA SER A 24 9.20 -2.18 5.02
C SER A 24 10.21 -1.84 3.94
N GLY A 25 9.95 -2.37 2.75
CA GLY A 25 10.63 -1.93 1.54
C GLY A 25 10.29 -0.51 1.09
N LYS A 26 9.23 0.08 1.65
CA LYS A 26 8.80 1.44 1.39
C LYS A 26 8.81 2.25 2.69
N ASP A 27 9.33 3.46 2.62
CA ASP A 27 9.30 4.43 3.71
C ASP A 27 7.93 4.54 4.40
N ARG A 28 6.87 4.79 3.63
CA ARG A 28 5.49 4.90 4.10
C ARG A 28 4.94 3.62 4.70
N GLY A 29 5.37 2.45 4.22
CA GLY A 29 4.98 1.15 4.76
C GLY A 29 5.55 0.91 6.16
N ALA A 30 6.74 1.43 6.46
CA ALA A 30 7.33 1.35 7.79
C ALA A 30 6.86 2.50 8.70
N ILE A 31 6.95 3.74 8.24
CA ILE A 31 6.67 4.95 9.04
C ILE A 31 5.21 4.95 9.53
N LEU A 32 4.24 4.61 8.68
CA LEU A 32 2.84 4.63 9.07
C LEU A 32 2.49 3.51 10.05
N LEU A 33 3.09 2.32 9.90
CA LEU A 33 2.92 1.20 10.82
C LEU A 33 3.62 1.43 12.17
N ALA A 34 4.78 2.11 12.18
CA ALA A 34 5.52 2.41 13.41
C ALA A 34 4.78 3.39 14.34
N GLY A 35 3.83 4.17 13.80
CA GLY A 35 3.16 5.22 14.56
C GLY A 35 4.07 6.40 14.89
N LYS A 36 3.65 7.22 15.85
CA LYS A 36 4.41 8.39 16.30
C LYS A 36 5.55 8.03 17.25
N ARG A 37 5.45 6.89 17.94
CA ARG A 37 6.33 6.50 19.06
C ARG A 37 7.13 5.22 18.83
N GLY A 38 6.89 4.49 17.74
CA GLY A 38 7.66 3.31 17.36
C GLY A 38 8.96 3.64 16.64
N THR A 39 9.53 2.64 15.98
CA THR A 39 10.77 2.74 15.19
C THR A 39 10.55 2.16 13.80
N ALA A 40 10.83 2.95 12.75
CA ALA A 40 10.68 2.52 11.37
C ALA A 40 12.03 2.17 10.73
N TRP A 41 12.10 1.01 10.08
CA TRP A 41 13.22 0.56 9.27
C TRP A 41 12.80 0.47 7.81
N MET A 42 13.55 1.14 6.94
CA MET A 42 13.17 1.39 5.56
C MET A 42 14.31 0.96 4.64
N TYR A 43 13.98 0.28 3.55
CA TYR A 43 14.99 -0.16 2.60
C TYR A 43 15.62 1.02 1.83
N MET A 44 16.95 1.07 1.79
CA MET A 44 17.74 2.09 1.10
C MET A 44 18.33 1.51 -0.19
N ASP A 45 17.77 1.89 -1.33
CA ASP A 45 18.18 1.43 -2.67
C ASP A 45 19.66 1.66 -3.00
N LYS A 46 20.29 2.71 -2.47
CA LYS A 46 21.71 2.99 -2.69
C LYS A 46 22.65 1.98 -2.03
N SER A 47 22.22 1.35 -0.93
CA SER A 47 23.08 0.46 -0.13
C SER A 47 22.58 -0.97 0.00
N GLY A 48 21.33 -1.23 -0.38
CA GLY A 48 20.66 -2.52 -0.14
C GLY A 48 20.31 -2.77 1.32
N ARG A 49 20.47 -1.78 2.20
CA ARG A 49 20.28 -1.93 3.65
C ARG A 49 18.95 -1.36 4.10
N PHE A 50 18.35 -1.99 5.09
CA PHE A 50 17.33 -1.35 5.91
C PHE A 50 18.01 -0.35 6.85
N ALA A 51 17.52 0.88 6.86
CA ALA A 51 18.02 1.95 7.70
C ALA A 51 16.86 2.69 8.37
N SER A 52 17.14 3.27 9.52
CA SER A 52 16.25 4.22 10.20
C SER A 52 16.73 5.66 9.99
N SER A 53 15.87 6.64 10.30
CA SER A 53 16.19 8.07 10.27
C SER A 53 16.52 8.64 11.64
N THR A 54 17.09 9.84 11.65
CA THR A 54 17.42 10.60 12.87
C THR A 54 16.21 11.00 13.70
N PHE A 55 15.00 10.89 13.16
CA PHE A 55 13.76 11.03 13.93
C PHE A 55 13.64 9.93 15.00
N TYR A 56 14.07 8.70 14.70
CA TYR A 56 13.88 7.55 15.59
C TYR A 56 15.11 7.25 16.45
N MET A 57 16.32 7.48 15.93
CA MET A 57 17.57 7.18 16.63
C MET A 57 18.73 8.01 16.07
N LYS A 58 19.67 8.38 16.94
CA LYS A 58 20.88 9.13 16.52
C LYS A 58 21.81 8.26 15.68
N GLU A 59 21.96 7.00 16.08
CA GLU A 59 22.83 6.00 15.46
C GLU A 59 22.12 4.65 15.45
N HIS A 60 22.44 3.79 14.49
CA HIS A 60 21.89 2.42 14.45
C HIS A 60 22.50 1.57 15.59
N PRO A 61 21.72 0.69 16.21
CA PRO A 61 22.19 -0.18 17.28
C PRO A 61 23.21 -1.21 16.79
N GLU A 62 24.01 -1.75 17.70
CA GLU A 62 25.10 -2.68 17.38
C GLU A 62 24.63 -3.93 16.60
N TRP A 63 23.41 -4.42 16.88
CA TRP A 63 22.85 -5.58 16.17
C TRP A 63 22.68 -5.32 14.67
N HIS A 64 22.41 -4.08 14.26
CA HIS A 64 22.30 -3.70 12.86
C HIS A 64 23.65 -3.79 12.16
N ALA A 65 24.71 -3.25 12.80
CA ALA A 65 26.07 -3.36 12.29
C ALA A 65 26.52 -4.83 12.20
N ARG A 66 26.22 -5.65 13.20
CA ARG A 66 26.51 -7.09 13.19
C ARG A 66 25.79 -7.82 12.05
N TYR A 67 24.50 -7.55 11.85
CA TYR A 67 23.72 -8.13 10.75
C TYR A 67 24.36 -7.80 9.39
N TYR A 68 24.77 -6.55 9.18
CA TYR A 68 25.35 -6.11 7.92
C TYR A 68 26.84 -6.40 7.74
N ALA A 69 27.55 -6.90 8.77
CA ALA A 69 28.96 -7.28 8.66
C ALA A 69 29.19 -8.37 7.60
N GLY A 70 28.26 -9.31 7.48
CA GLY A 70 28.28 -10.38 6.47
C GLY A 70 27.70 -9.98 5.10
N LYS A 71 27.32 -8.72 4.90
CA LYS A 71 26.66 -8.22 3.69
C LYS A 71 25.47 -9.07 3.21
N PRO A 72 24.48 -9.37 4.08
CA PRO A 72 23.34 -10.22 3.72
C PRO A 72 22.53 -9.68 2.53
N GLN A 73 22.57 -8.38 2.26
CA GLN A 73 21.91 -7.79 1.10
C GLN A 73 22.51 -8.23 -0.24
N ASP A 74 23.75 -8.77 -0.25
CA ASP A 74 24.43 -9.25 -1.46
C ASP A 74 24.07 -10.71 -1.79
N LYS A 75 23.31 -11.39 -0.92
CA LYS A 75 22.99 -12.84 -0.99
C LYS A 75 22.42 -13.31 -2.33
N TRP A 76 21.61 -12.49 -2.99
CA TRP A 76 20.91 -12.84 -4.24
C TRP A 76 21.52 -12.20 -5.48
N MET A 77 22.71 -11.61 -5.35
CA MET A 77 23.37 -10.91 -6.45
C MET A 77 23.66 -11.85 -7.62
N GLY A 78 23.20 -11.48 -8.82
CA GLY A 78 23.30 -12.32 -10.02
C GLY A 78 22.43 -13.59 -10.00
N GLN A 79 21.65 -13.85 -8.96
CA GLN A 79 20.74 -15.00 -8.95
C GLN A 79 19.53 -14.72 -9.85
N PRO A 80 19.15 -15.66 -10.73
CA PRO A 80 17.96 -15.49 -11.55
C PRO A 80 16.69 -15.77 -10.74
N TRP A 81 15.65 -14.99 -10.98
CA TRP A 81 14.29 -15.37 -10.60
C TRP A 81 13.72 -16.30 -11.66
N MET A 82 13.62 -17.57 -11.31
CA MET A 82 13.00 -18.65 -12.10
C MET A 82 11.55 -18.90 -11.66
N MET A 83 10.73 -19.50 -12.53
CA MET A 83 9.45 -20.07 -12.10
C MET A 83 9.66 -21.08 -10.97
N LEU A 84 8.87 -20.95 -9.91
CA LEU A 84 8.91 -21.80 -8.73
C LEU A 84 8.35 -23.19 -8.98
N LEU A 85 7.29 -23.27 -9.78
CA LEU A 85 6.58 -24.51 -10.13
C LEU A 85 6.71 -24.81 -11.62
N ALA A 86 6.25 -26.01 -12.02
CA ALA A 86 6.14 -26.37 -13.43
C ALA A 86 5.10 -25.50 -14.15
N GLU A 87 5.27 -25.33 -15.47
CA GLU A 87 4.45 -24.42 -16.29
C GLU A 87 2.93 -24.66 -16.16
N ALA A 88 2.51 -25.92 -16.04
CA ALA A 88 1.10 -26.29 -15.90
C ALA A 88 0.42 -25.65 -14.68
N ALA A 89 1.17 -25.33 -13.61
CA ALA A 89 0.63 -24.64 -12.43
C ALA A 89 0.17 -23.21 -12.72
N TYR A 90 0.64 -22.62 -13.83
CA TYR A 90 0.36 -21.23 -14.24
C TYR A 90 -0.66 -21.13 -15.38
N ALA A 91 -1.39 -22.21 -15.66
CA ALA A 91 -2.34 -22.29 -16.78
C ALA A 91 -3.50 -21.28 -16.70
N ARG A 92 -3.80 -20.74 -15.50
CA ARG A 92 -4.88 -19.76 -15.29
C ARG A 92 -4.41 -18.30 -15.37
N SER A 93 -3.13 -18.06 -15.59
CA SER A 93 -2.55 -16.71 -15.63
C SER A 93 -2.19 -16.29 -17.05
N ALA A 94 -2.26 -14.98 -17.30
CA ALA A 94 -1.85 -14.38 -18.55
C ALA A 94 -0.39 -14.71 -18.86
N THR A 95 -0.12 -15.17 -20.08
CA THR A 95 1.22 -15.52 -20.56
C THR A 95 2.14 -14.30 -20.54
N GLU A 96 3.44 -14.52 -20.49
CA GLU A 96 4.44 -13.47 -20.35
C GLU A 96 4.64 -12.64 -21.61
N GLY A 97 5.21 -11.44 -21.44
CA GLY A 97 5.54 -10.51 -22.52
C GLY A 97 4.32 -9.93 -23.20
N GLN A 98 3.25 -9.70 -22.44
CA GLN A 98 2.10 -8.94 -22.93
C GLN A 98 2.53 -7.49 -23.27
N PRO A 99 1.90 -6.83 -24.26
CA PRO A 99 2.30 -5.48 -24.68
C PRO A 99 2.24 -4.42 -23.57
N TRP A 100 1.37 -4.60 -22.57
CA TRP A 100 1.24 -3.69 -21.43
C TRP A 100 2.29 -3.94 -20.35
N GLN A 101 2.89 -5.13 -20.30
CA GLN A 101 3.87 -5.47 -19.27
C GLN A 101 5.18 -4.73 -19.50
N ARG A 102 5.78 -4.25 -18.42
CA ARG A 102 7.08 -3.57 -18.47
C ARG A 102 8.06 -4.27 -17.55
N GLY A 103 9.17 -4.70 -18.14
CA GLY A 103 10.31 -5.15 -17.37
C GLY A 103 10.87 -4.02 -16.49
N TYR A 104 11.42 -4.39 -15.34
CA TYR A 104 12.04 -3.44 -14.42
C TYR A 104 13.55 -3.59 -14.39
N ALA A 105 14.27 -2.48 -14.23
CA ALA A 105 15.71 -2.46 -13.96
C ALA A 105 16.56 -3.35 -14.90
N GLY A 106 16.13 -3.51 -16.16
CA GLY A 106 16.83 -4.36 -17.14
C GLY A 106 16.59 -5.87 -17.00
N MET A 107 15.71 -6.32 -16.10
CA MET A 107 15.41 -7.75 -15.86
C MET A 107 14.61 -8.43 -16.99
N GLY A 108 14.13 -7.67 -17.98
CA GLY A 108 13.26 -8.18 -19.04
C GLY A 108 11.80 -8.36 -18.59
N SER A 109 10.98 -8.97 -19.45
CA SER A 109 9.54 -9.17 -19.23
C SER A 109 9.11 -10.64 -19.23
N ARG A 110 10.08 -11.56 -19.16
CA ARG A 110 9.88 -13.02 -19.20
C ARG A 110 10.85 -13.71 -18.26
N PHE A 111 10.44 -14.85 -17.72
CA PHE A 111 11.30 -15.77 -17.02
C PHE A 111 12.39 -16.33 -17.96
N PRO A 112 13.61 -16.54 -17.46
CA PRO A 112 14.10 -16.12 -16.15
C PRO A 112 14.43 -14.63 -16.09
N PHE A 113 14.09 -13.97 -14.97
CA PHE A 113 14.48 -12.58 -14.72
C PHE A 113 15.87 -12.54 -14.10
N ALA A 114 16.84 -11.93 -14.77
CA ALA A 114 18.20 -11.83 -14.27
C ALA A 114 18.37 -10.57 -13.39
N LEU A 115 18.70 -10.76 -12.11
CA LEU A 115 19.11 -9.63 -11.28
C LEU A 115 20.49 -9.12 -11.72
N PRO A 116 20.75 -7.80 -11.67
CA PRO A 116 22.07 -7.25 -11.94
C PRO A 116 23.16 -7.86 -11.04
N ASN A 117 24.39 -7.90 -11.56
CA ASN A 117 25.56 -8.45 -10.87
C ASN A 117 26.32 -7.38 -10.07
N ALA A 118 27.44 -7.79 -9.44
CA ALA A 118 28.28 -6.94 -8.60
C ALA A 118 28.89 -5.72 -9.31
N ASP A 119 29.00 -5.74 -10.64
CA ASP A 119 29.53 -4.61 -11.41
C ASP A 119 28.56 -3.41 -11.42
N LYS A 120 27.29 -3.63 -11.07
CA LYS A 120 26.24 -2.61 -11.00
C LYS A 120 25.47 -2.69 -9.68
N PRO A 121 26.12 -2.44 -8.54
CA PRO A 121 25.56 -2.72 -7.22
C PRO A 121 24.28 -1.92 -6.93
N GLN A 122 24.22 -0.64 -7.32
CA GLN A 122 23.01 0.16 -7.15
C GLN A 122 21.83 -0.40 -7.98
N ALA A 123 22.06 -0.77 -9.24
CA ALA A 123 21.02 -1.35 -10.08
C ALA A 123 20.52 -2.69 -9.51
N TYR A 124 21.43 -3.49 -8.92
CA TYR A 124 21.05 -4.70 -8.20
C TYR A 124 20.15 -4.40 -7.00
N TYR A 125 20.50 -3.45 -6.14
CA TYR A 125 19.69 -3.10 -4.98
C TYR A 125 18.33 -2.50 -5.34
N GLU A 126 18.23 -1.76 -6.46
CA GLU A 126 16.95 -1.30 -7.00
C GLU A 126 16.10 -2.46 -7.54
N ALA A 127 16.73 -3.46 -8.18
CA ALA A 127 16.07 -4.65 -8.70
C ALA A 127 15.64 -5.62 -7.59
N LEU A 128 16.39 -5.71 -6.48
CA LEU A 128 16.14 -6.61 -5.36
C LEU A 128 14.69 -6.48 -4.85
N MET A 129 14.24 -5.25 -4.59
CA MET A 129 12.88 -4.99 -4.08
C MET A 129 11.77 -5.21 -5.10
N ARG A 130 12.11 -5.45 -6.36
CA ARG A 130 11.19 -5.75 -7.48
C ARG A 130 11.24 -7.23 -7.87
N SER A 131 11.84 -8.06 -7.04
CA SER A 131 11.96 -9.51 -7.18
C SER A 131 11.59 -10.18 -5.85
N PRO A 132 11.20 -11.48 -5.83
CA PRO A 132 10.82 -12.18 -4.60
C PRO A 132 11.84 -12.08 -3.46
N PHE A 133 13.11 -11.92 -3.83
CA PHE A 133 14.22 -11.77 -2.89
C PHE A 133 14.12 -10.50 -2.03
N GLY A 134 13.38 -9.48 -2.44
CA GLY A 134 13.11 -8.28 -1.63
C GLY A 134 12.25 -8.56 -0.40
N ASP A 135 11.20 -9.39 -0.55
CA ASP A 135 10.37 -9.81 0.58
C ASP A 135 11.14 -10.82 1.47
N GLU A 136 11.97 -11.68 0.89
CA GLU A 136 12.91 -12.52 1.66
C GLU A 136 13.89 -11.67 2.49
N ALA A 137 14.50 -10.65 1.89
CA ALA A 137 15.40 -9.71 2.58
C ALA A 137 14.68 -8.95 3.71
N THR A 138 13.42 -8.57 3.49
CA THR A 138 12.59 -7.91 4.49
C THR A 138 12.34 -8.82 5.69
N LEU A 139 12.00 -10.10 5.46
CA LEU A 139 11.78 -11.08 6.52
C LEU A 139 13.08 -11.49 7.24
N ASP A 140 14.19 -11.63 6.51
CA ASP A 140 15.51 -11.88 7.10
C ASP A 140 15.95 -10.72 8.02
N PHE A 141 15.71 -9.47 7.62
CA PHE A 141 15.95 -8.32 8.48
C PHE A 141 14.98 -8.26 9.68
N ALA A 142 13.72 -8.66 9.50
CA ALA A 142 12.76 -8.78 10.59
C ALA A 142 13.18 -9.79 11.65
N ARG A 143 13.74 -10.94 11.26
CA ARG A 143 14.35 -11.92 12.18
C ARG A 143 15.51 -11.28 12.97
N ALA A 144 16.39 -10.56 12.29
CA ALA A 144 17.50 -9.86 12.93
C ALA A 144 17.02 -8.80 13.94
N ALA A 145 15.96 -8.06 13.63
CA ALA A 145 15.36 -7.10 14.55
C ALA A 145 14.71 -7.79 15.76
N ILE A 146 13.99 -8.91 15.57
CA ILE A 146 13.43 -9.72 16.66
C ILE A 146 14.53 -10.16 17.62
N GLU A 147 15.67 -10.62 17.10
CA GLU A 147 16.80 -11.06 17.93
C GLU A 147 17.51 -9.89 18.62
N GLY A 148 17.84 -8.85 17.86
CA GLY A 148 18.59 -7.69 18.33
C GLY A 148 17.86 -6.86 19.37
N GLU A 149 16.53 -6.81 19.29
CA GLU A 149 15.66 -6.07 20.23
C GLU A 149 14.98 -7.00 21.26
N ASN A 150 15.22 -8.30 21.14
CA ASN A 150 14.64 -9.35 21.99
C ASN A 150 13.10 -9.31 22.05
N LEU A 151 12.45 -9.08 20.90
CA LEU A 151 11.00 -8.97 20.79
C LEU A 151 10.30 -10.26 21.23
N GLY A 152 9.19 -10.11 21.97
CA GLY A 152 8.42 -11.24 22.50
C GLY A 152 9.08 -11.95 23.70
N LYS A 153 10.26 -11.49 24.13
CA LYS A 153 10.89 -11.85 25.40
C LYS A 153 11.30 -10.58 26.17
N ASN A 154 10.48 -9.54 26.08
CA ASN A 154 10.71 -8.26 26.73
C ASN A 154 10.96 -8.46 28.25
N PRO A 155 12.10 -8.00 28.81
CA PRO A 155 12.41 -8.18 30.23
C PRO A 155 11.40 -7.58 31.19
N ALA A 156 10.64 -6.57 30.74
CA ALA A 156 9.57 -5.96 31.52
C ALA A 156 8.30 -6.82 31.59
N GLY A 157 8.24 -7.95 30.86
CA GLY A 157 7.06 -8.81 30.81
C GLY A 157 5.88 -8.22 30.04
N VAL A 158 6.11 -7.18 29.22
CA VAL A 158 5.08 -6.51 28.41
C VAL A 158 5.10 -6.99 26.96
N THR A 159 3.97 -6.87 26.27
CA THR A 159 3.84 -7.18 24.85
C THR A 159 4.59 -6.18 23.98
N ASP A 160 5.24 -6.68 22.92
CA ASP A 160 5.84 -5.89 21.85
C ASP A 160 4.98 -5.97 20.57
N LEU A 161 5.15 -5.01 19.66
CA LEU A 161 4.48 -4.99 18.35
C LEU A 161 5.52 -4.92 17.23
N LEU A 162 5.41 -5.85 16.27
CA LEU A 162 6.19 -5.85 15.04
C LEU A 162 5.25 -5.70 13.84
N GLY A 163 5.43 -4.62 13.07
CA GLY A 163 4.82 -4.45 11.75
C GLY A 163 5.81 -4.84 10.65
N VAL A 164 5.41 -5.70 9.72
CA VAL A 164 6.22 -6.05 8.54
C VAL A 164 5.38 -5.82 7.29
N SER A 165 5.86 -4.96 6.40
CA SER A 165 5.20 -4.65 5.13
C SER A 165 6.04 -5.21 3.97
N LEU A 166 5.55 -6.33 3.41
CA LEU A 166 6.10 -6.99 2.23
C LEU A 166 5.75 -6.19 0.97
N SER A 167 6.71 -5.41 0.49
CA SER A 167 6.48 -4.37 -0.52
C SER A 167 6.63 -4.87 -1.94
N THR A 168 7.28 -6.01 -2.14
CA THR A 168 7.64 -6.49 -3.47
C THR A 168 6.43 -6.90 -4.29
N HIS A 169 5.38 -7.44 -3.67
CA HIS A 169 4.20 -7.88 -4.41
C HIS A 169 3.51 -6.72 -5.16
N ASP A 170 3.48 -5.53 -4.54
CA ASP A 170 3.02 -4.31 -5.21
C ASP A 170 3.94 -3.88 -6.37
N PHE A 171 5.27 -3.91 -6.18
CA PHE A 171 6.21 -3.57 -7.25
C PHE A 171 6.12 -4.55 -8.43
N VAL A 172 5.95 -5.84 -8.16
CA VAL A 172 5.73 -6.87 -9.18
C VAL A 172 4.43 -6.58 -9.93
N ASN A 173 3.33 -6.38 -9.22
CA ASN A 173 2.05 -6.14 -9.86
C ASN A 173 2.06 -4.87 -10.71
N HIS A 174 2.67 -3.77 -10.26
CA HIS A 174 2.80 -2.56 -11.07
C HIS A 174 3.47 -2.77 -12.44
N GLY A 175 4.32 -3.80 -12.59
CA GLY A 175 5.00 -4.09 -13.86
C GLY A 175 4.25 -5.07 -14.73
N PHE A 176 3.59 -6.04 -14.10
CA PHE A 176 3.14 -7.25 -14.77
C PHE A 176 1.62 -7.46 -14.76
N GLY A 177 0.89 -6.84 -13.83
CA GLY A 177 -0.53 -7.08 -13.61
C GLY A 177 -0.79 -8.26 -12.67
N PRO A 178 -1.85 -8.20 -11.83
CA PRO A 178 -2.25 -9.31 -10.97
C PRO A 178 -2.69 -10.56 -11.75
N GLU A 179 -3.09 -10.40 -13.02
CA GLU A 179 -3.45 -11.52 -13.90
C GLU A 179 -2.24 -12.36 -14.35
N SER A 180 -1.02 -11.86 -14.18
CA SER A 180 0.18 -12.42 -14.80
C SER A 180 0.73 -13.66 -14.09
N ARG A 181 1.48 -14.49 -14.86
CA ARG A 181 2.27 -15.59 -14.28
C ARG A 181 3.30 -15.09 -13.27
N VAL A 182 3.83 -13.89 -13.48
CA VAL A 182 4.85 -13.27 -12.62
C VAL A 182 4.27 -12.92 -11.24
N SER A 183 3.06 -12.36 -11.20
CA SER A 183 2.32 -12.11 -9.96
C SER A 183 1.99 -13.40 -9.22
N GLN A 184 1.49 -14.42 -9.94
CA GLN A 184 1.20 -15.73 -9.37
C GLN A 184 2.45 -16.37 -8.76
N ASP A 185 3.58 -16.37 -9.49
CA ASP A 185 4.85 -16.90 -8.98
C ASP A 185 5.30 -16.20 -7.71
N HIS A 186 5.24 -14.86 -7.72
CA HIS A 186 5.59 -14.06 -6.58
C HIS A 186 4.71 -14.40 -5.35
N LEU A 187 3.40 -14.53 -5.53
CA LEU A 187 2.48 -14.90 -4.45
C LEU A 187 2.80 -16.28 -3.84
N LEU A 188 3.14 -17.28 -4.68
CA LEU A 188 3.57 -18.60 -4.21
C LEU A 188 4.88 -18.54 -3.40
N ARG A 189 5.77 -17.61 -3.73
CA ARG A 189 7.01 -17.40 -2.98
C ARG A 189 6.76 -16.68 -1.67
N VAL A 190 5.86 -15.69 -1.65
CA VAL A 190 5.40 -15.04 -0.42
C VAL A 190 4.79 -16.06 0.54
N ASP A 191 3.97 -17.00 0.05
CA ASP A 191 3.42 -18.10 0.85
C ASP A 191 4.53 -18.92 1.54
N ARG A 192 5.53 -19.39 0.78
CA ARG A 192 6.68 -20.14 1.33
C ARG A 192 7.52 -19.30 2.31
N ALA A 193 7.72 -18.02 2.01
CA ALA A 193 8.50 -17.11 2.86
C ALA A 193 7.80 -16.84 4.19
N LEU A 194 6.47 -16.64 4.16
CA LEU A 194 5.65 -16.49 5.37
C LEU A 194 5.62 -17.77 6.19
N ALA A 195 5.47 -18.95 5.57
CA ALA A 195 5.57 -20.23 6.27
C ALA A 195 6.89 -20.35 7.04
N GLY A 196 8.02 -20.06 6.37
CA GLY A 196 9.33 -20.07 7.03
C GLY A 196 9.52 -18.98 8.09
N PHE A 197 8.81 -17.86 8.00
CA PHE A 197 8.82 -16.83 9.04
C PHE A 197 7.99 -17.24 10.26
N PHE A 198 6.82 -17.84 10.06
CA PHE A 198 5.98 -18.34 11.15
C PHE A 198 6.65 -19.51 11.89
N ASP A 199 7.27 -20.45 11.17
CA ASP A 199 8.08 -21.52 11.78
C ASP A 199 9.21 -20.96 12.67
N TYR A 200 9.81 -19.84 12.26
CA TYR A 200 10.82 -19.16 13.05
C TYR A 200 10.21 -18.55 14.32
N LEU A 201 9.06 -17.86 14.23
CA LEU A 201 8.37 -17.28 15.38
C LEU A 201 7.98 -18.35 16.42
N ASP A 202 7.46 -19.49 15.95
CA ASP A 202 7.08 -20.62 16.80
C ASP A 202 8.29 -21.18 17.57
N LYS A 203 9.45 -21.31 16.91
CA LYS A 203 10.68 -21.77 17.57
C LYS A 203 11.27 -20.72 18.52
N ARG A 204 11.21 -19.43 18.14
CA ARG A 204 11.89 -18.34 18.86
C ARG A 204 11.11 -17.83 20.07
N ILE A 205 9.79 -17.77 19.97
CA ILE A 205 8.88 -17.15 20.94
C ILE A 205 7.91 -18.19 21.52
N GLY A 206 7.32 -19.03 20.66
CA GLY A 206 6.34 -20.05 21.02
C GLY A 206 4.96 -19.77 20.39
N PRO A 207 4.26 -20.80 19.88
CA PRO A 207 3.03 -20.64 19.10
C PRO A 207 1.86 -20.04 19.90
N ASP A 208 1.88 -20.19 21.23
CA ASP A 208 0.81 -19.73 22.12
C ASP A 208 1.07 -18.30 22.65
N LYS A 209 2.14 -17.65 22.17
CA LYS A 209 2.60 -16.31 22.59
C LYS A 209 2.62 -15.27 21.46
N VAL A 210 2.18 -15.64 20.26
CA VAL A 210 2.19 -14.76 19.10
C VAL A 210 0.76 -14.63 18.55
N LEU A 211 0.33 -13.38 18.38
CA LEU A 211 -0.86 -13.03 17.61
C LEU A 211 -0.38 -12.46 16.27
N ILE A 212 -0.88 -13.02 15.17
CA ILE A 212 -0.58 -12.60 13.80
C ILE A 212 -1.84 -11.98 13.21
N ALA A 213 -1.69 -10.80 12.62
CA ALA A 213 -2.67 -10.19 11.75
C ALA A 213 -2.05 -9.99 10.37
N LEU A 214 -2.72 -10.47 9.33
CA LEU A 214 -2.30 -10.34 7.94
C LEU A 214 -3.41 -9.67 7.14
N THR A 215 -3.06 -8.59 6.46
CA THR A 215 -3.93 -7.85 5.54
C THR A 215 -3.09 -7.26 4.41
N ALA A 216 -3.75 -6.66 3.42
CA ALA A 216 -3.11 -5.76 2.46
C ALA A 216 -3.55 -4.31 2.71
N ASP A 217 -2.75 -3.36 2.25
CA ASP A 217 -3.07 -1.92 2.22
C ASP A 217 -4.08 -1.59 1.11
N HIS A 218 -4.10 -2.38 0.05
CA HIS A 218 -5.09 -2.34 -1.03
C HIS A 218 -5.05 -3.63 -1.86
N GLY A 219 -6.03 -3.78 -2.76
CA GLY A 219 -6.05 -4.78 -3.82
C GLY A 219 -5.29 -4.32 -5.07
N PHE A 220 -5.69 -4.81 -6.24
CA PHE A 220 -5.08 -4.44 -7.51
C PHE A 220 -6.03 -4.66 -8.69
N MET A 221 -6.05 -3.75 -9.65
CA MET A 221 -6.77 -3.92 -10.91
C MET A 221 -5.98 -4.77 -11.92
N ASN A 222 -6.69 -5.50 -12.78
CA ASN A 222 -6.11 -6.06 -14.00
C ASN A 222 -5.68 -4.96 -14.98
N ALA A 223 -4.78 -5.27 -15.91
CA ALA A 223 -4.49 -4.36 -17.02
C ALA A 223 -5.76 -3.95 -17.79
N PRO A 224 -5.89 -2.67 -18.21
CA PRO A 224 -7.01 -2.24 -19.03
C PRO A 224 -7.18 -3.10 -20.29
N GLU A 225 -6.08 -3.43 -20.96
CA GLU A 225 -6.08 -4.28 -22.17
C GLU A 225 -6.55 -5.71 -21.88
N TYR A 226 -6.14 -6.29 -20.75
CA TYR A 226 -6.57 -7.62 -20.34
C TYR A 226 -8.07 -7.64 -20.03
N SER A 227 -8.55 -6.66 -19.27
CA SER A 227 -9.97 -6.53 -18.91
C SER A 227 -10.85 -6.29 -20.14
N ALA A 228 -10.38 -5.45 -21.08
CA ALA A 228 -11.07 -5.18 -22.33
C ALA A 228 -11.15 -6.45 -23.21
N GLY A 229 -10.08 -7.24 -23.27
CA GLY A 229 -10.05 -8.53 -23.98
C GLY A 229 -11.03 -9.56 -23.41
N LEU A 230 -11.42 -9.43 -22.14
CA LEU A 230 -12.44 -10.24 -21.49
C LEU A 230 -13.86 -9.66 -21.62
N GLY A 231 -14.04 -8.51 -22.27
CA GLY A 231 -15.33 -7.83 -22.38
C GLY A 231 -15.79 -7.14 -21.08
N LEU A 232 -14.89 -6.93 -20.11
CA LEU A 232 -15.19 -6.26 -18.84
C LEU A 232 -15.09 -4.72 -18.93
N GLY A 233 -14.73 -4.20 -20.10
CA GLY A 233 -14.32 -2.81 -20.28
C GLY A 233 -12.86 -2.57 -19.87
N GLY A 234 -12.47 -1.30 -19.79
CA GLY A 234 -11.11 -0.89 -19.43
C GLY A 234 -10.56 0.10 -20.44
N ALA A 235 -9.94 1.17 -19.94
CA ALA A 235 -9.38 2.23 -20.76
C ALA A 235 -8.15 2.89 -20.10
N ARG A 236 -7.38 3.61 -20.91
CA ARG A 236 -6.30 4.49 -20.44
C ARG A 236 -6.70 5.94 -20.66
N LEU A 237 -6.75 6.72 -19.59
CA LEU A 237 -7.09 8.14 -19.63
C LEU A 237 -5.84 8.99 -19.79
N ASN A 238 -5.90 9.96 -20.69
CA ASN A 238 -4.87 10.95 -20.86
C ASN A 238 -5.15 12.15 -19.93
N ALA A 239 -4.48 12.15 -18.76
CA ALA A 239 -4.61 13.22 -17.77
C ALA A 239 -4.19 14.60 -18.33
N ALA A 240 -3.16 14.66 -19.17
CA ALA A 240 -2.70 15.92 -19.74
C ALA A 240 -3.77 16.52 -20.66
N ARG A 241 -4.37 15.70 -21.54
CA ARG A 241 -5.49 16.12 -22.38
C ARG A 241 -6.69 16.57 -21.54
N LEU A 242 -7.10 15.78 -20.55
CA LEU A 242 -8.20 16.15 -19.65
C LEU A 242 -7.97 17.54 -19.04
N MET A 243 -6.75 17.81 -18.55
CA MET A 243 -6.42 19.08 -17.92
C MET A 243 -6.31 20.25 -18.90
N THR A 244 -5.81 20.02 -20.12
CA THR A 244 -5.80 21.02 -21.19
C THR A 244 -7.23 21.40 -21.59
N ASP A 245 -8.03 20.40 -21.97
CA ASP A 245 -9.40 20.62 -22.47
C ASP A 245 -10.27 21.25 -21.36
N LEU A 246 -10.08 20.85 -20.09
CA LEU A 246 -10.77 21.47 -18.94
C LEU A 246 -10.41 22.95 -18.78
N ASN A 247 -9.12 23.29 -18.84
CA ASN A 247 -8.70 24.69 -18.68
C ASN A 247 -9.17 25.57 -19.85
N GLU A 248 -9.24 25.03 -21.07
CA GLU A 248 -9.84 25.72 -22.22
C GLU A 248 -11.34 25.97 -22.00
N ALA A 249 -12.08 24.96 -21.56
CA ALA A 249 -13.51 25.08 -21.27
C ALA A 249 -13.79 26.10 -20.15
N LEU A 250 -13.02 26.07 -19.06
CA LEU A 250 -13.14 27.04 -17.97
C LEU A 250 -12.76 28.45 -18.42
N ALA A 251 -11.71 28.61 -19.23
CA ALA A 251 -11.30 29.91 -19.75
C ALA A 251 -12.36 30.51 -20.69
N ALA A 252 -12.98 29.68 -21.56
CA ALA A 252 -14.07 30.13 -22.42
C ALA A 252 -15.29 30.61 -21.63
N ARG A 253 -15.59 29.97 -20.49
CA ARG A 253 -16.74 30.33 -19.65
C ARG A 253 -16.50 31.52 -18.74
N PHE A 254 -15.32 31.62 -18.13
CA PHE A 254 -15.04 32.60 -17.07
C PHE A 254 -14.06 33.70 -17.48
N ALA A 255 -13.52 33.67 -18.71
CA ALA A 255 -12.49 34.58 -19.19
C ALA A 255 -11.20 34.61 -18.35
N VAL A 256 -10.94 33.53 -17.58
CA VAL A 256 -9.73 33.37 -16.75
C VAL A 256 -9.01 32.10 -17.16
N ARG A 257 -7.73 32.23 -17.51
CA ARG A 257 -6.88 31.09 -17.88
C ARG A 257 -6.40 30.33 -16.65
N ASN A 258 -6.15 29.04 -16.83
CA ASN A 258 -5.47 28.19 -15.85
C ASN A 258 -6.18 28.09 -14.49
N LEU A 259 -7.52 28.04 -14.48
CA LEU A 259 -8.32 27.87 -13.26
C LEU A 259 -8.16 26.50 -12.60
N ALA A 260 -7.66 25.48 -13.33
CA ALA A 260 -7.35 24.15 -12.83
C ALA A 260 -5.85 23.85 -13.05
N PRO A 261 -4.95 24.43 -12.23
CA PRO A 261 -3.51 24.38 -12.49
C PRO A 261 -2.88 23.00 -12.28
N ARG A 262 -3.54 22.10 -11.56
CA ARG A 262 -2.92 20.83 -11.16
C ARG A 262 -3.91 19.70 -11.05
N PHE A 263 -3.50 18.55 -11.58
CA PHE A 263 -4.08 17.25 -11.25
C PHE A 263 -3.19 16.52 -10.25
N SER A 264 -3.79 16.04 -9.17
CA SER A 264 -3.16 15.17 -8.19
C SER A 264 -4.15 14.04 -7.90
N TYR A 265 -4.02 12.95 -8.64
CA TYR A 265 -4.96 11.82 -8.60
C TYR A 265 -5.33 11.46 -7.14
N PRO A 266 -6.62 11.29 -6.83
CA PRO A 266 -7.79 11.34 -7.73
C PRO A 266 -8.43 12.74 -7.87
N THR A 267 -7.77 13.82 -7.44
CA THR A 267 -8.36 15.16 -7.38
C THR A 267 -7.76 16.16 -8.36
N ILE A 268 -8.57 17.07 -8.87
CA ILE A 268 -8.13 18.30 -9.53
C ILE A 268 -8.12 19.43 -8.49
N ILE A 269 -7.06 20.24 -8.50
CA ILE A 269 -6.91 21.43 -7.65
C ILE A 269 -7.25 22.65 -8.51
N LEU A 270 -8.14 23.50 -8.01
CA LEU A 270 -8.53 24.76 -8.62
C LEU A 270 -7.72 25.92 -8.02
N ASP A 271 -7.44 26.95 -8.82
CA ASP A 271 -6.73 28.14 -8.36
C ASP A 271 -7.68 29.07 -7.58
N GLN A 272 -7.76 28.85 -6.27
CA GLN A 272 -8.60 29.64 -5.37
C GLN A 272 -8.24 31.13 -5.38
N ALA A 273 -6.96 31.47 -5.59
CA ALA A 273 -6.51 32.87 -5.66
C ALA A 273 -6.99 33.54 -6.96
N ALA A 274 -6.92 32.83 -8.09
CA ALA A 274 -7.45 33.32 -9.36
C ALA A 274 -8.98 33.46 -9.33
N ILE A 275 -9.70 32.50 -8.73
CA ILE A 275 -11.16 32.57 -8.54
C ILE A 275 -11.53 33.84 -7.76
N ALA A 276 -10.89 34.07 -6.61
CA ALA A 276 -11.15 35.23 -5.76
C ALA A 276 -10.77 36.56 -6.44
N LYS A 277 -9.59 36.63 -7.07
CA LYS A 277 -9.09 37.84 -7.76
C LYS A 277 -10.02 38.30 -8.89
N ASN A 278 -10.69 37.37 -9.56
CA ASN A 278 -11.60 37.66 -10.66
C ASN A 278 -13.07 37.70 -10.22
N PHE A 279 -13.35 37.75 -8.91
CA PHE A 279 -14.70 37.82 -8.34
C PHE A 279 -15.64 36.70 -8.82
N LEU A 280 -15.09 35.53 -9.11
CA LEU A 280 -15.86 34.36 -9.55
C LEU A 280 -16.47 33.65 -8.33
N ASN A 281 -17.69 33.14 -8.47
CA ASN A 281 -18.26 32.25 -7.47
C ASN A 281 -17.58 30.87 -7.55
N ARG A 282 -16.98 30.43 -6.44
CA ARG A 282 -16.28 29.14 -6.35
C ARG A 282 -17.17 27.96 -6.76
N ALA A 283 -18.41 27.92 -6.27
CA ALA A 283 -19.35 26.84 -6.57
C ALA A 283 -19.72 26.79 -8.06
N ASP A 284 -19.79 27.94 -8.74
CA ASP A 284 -20.04 28.00 -10.18
C ASP A 284 -18.86 27.45 -10.98
N VAL A 285 -17.62 27.76 -10.58
CA VAL A 285 -16.40 27.22 -11.21
C VAL A 285 -16.31 25.70 -10.99
N GLU A 286 -16.53 25.24 -9.76
CA GLU A 286 -16.59 23.82 -9.42
C GLU A 286 -17.66 23.08 -10.23
N ALA A 287 -18.88 23.62 -10.35
CA ALA A 287 -19.97 23.00 -11.10
C ALA A 287 -19.74 23.02 -12.62
N ALA A 288 -19.00 24.01 -13.15
CA ALA A 288 -18.57 24.01 -14.54
C ALA A 288 -17.52 22.93 -14.80
N ALA A 289 -16.53 22.82 -13.91
CA ALA A 289 -15.49 21.79 -13.99
C ALA A 289 -16.10 20.38 -13.86
N GLN A 290 -16.99 20.17 -12.89
CA GLN A 290 -17.69 18.89 -12.69
C GLN A 290 -18.43 18.45 -13.96
N ARG A 291 -19.21 19.34 -14.58
CA ARG A 291 -19.93 19.03 -15.83
C ARG A 291 -18.97 18.64 -16.95
N PHE A 292 -17.91 19.42 -17.14
CA PHE A 292 -16.93 19.13 -18.18
C PHE A 292 -16.27 17.75 -17.98
N VAL A 293 -15.83 17.43 -16.75
CA VAL A 293 -15.14 16.15 -16.51
C VAL A 293 -16.08 14.94 -16.59
N LEU A 294 -17.36 15.09 -16.26
CA LEU A 294 -18.35 14.03 -16.41
C LEU A 294 -18.63 13.69 -17.89
N ASP A 295 -18.51 14.68 -18.77
CA ASP A 295 -18.61 14.46 -20.23
C ASP A 295 -17.32 13.89 -20.84
N PHE A 296 -16.22 13.85 -20.08
CA PHE A 296 -14.95 13.30 -20.55
C PHE A 296 -14.99 11.76 -20.56
N PRO A 297 -14.78 11.10 -21.72
CA PRO A 297 -14.88 9.65 -21.81
C PRO A 297 -13.99 8.92 -20.81
N GLY A 298 -14.59 8.00 -20.04
CA GLY A 298 -13.89 7.20 -19.05
C GLY A 298 -14.00 7.68 -17.60
N ILE A 299 -14.62 8.85 -17.37
CA ILE A 299 -15.01 9.32 -16.04
C ILE A 299 -16.40 8.79 -15.70
N ALA A 300 -16.54 8.17 -14.53
CA ALA A 300 -17.81 7.64 -14.02
C ALA A 300 -18.54 8.66 -13.15
N GLU A 301 -17.82 9.26 -12.21
CA GLU A 301 -18.35 10.23 -11.26
C GLU A 301 -17.34 11.35 -11.00
N ALA A 302 -17.85 12.51 -10.62
CA ALA A 302 -17.03 13.60 -10.12
C ALA A 302 -17.77 14.32 -8.98
N TYR A 303 -17.05 14.70 -7.93
CA TYR A 303 -17.62 15.34 -6.75
C TYR A 303 -16.87 16.61 -6.40
N THR A 304 -17.58 17.72 -6.23
CA THR A 304 -16.96 19.01 -5.91
C THR A 304 -16.66 19.15 -4.43
N ARG A 305 -15.70 20.01 -4.08
CA ARG A 305 -15.44 20.42 -2.69
C ARG A 305 -16.71 20.92 -2.03
N THR A 306 -17.50 21.75 -2.70
CA THR A 306 -18.75 22.26 -2.11
C THR A 306 -19.73 21.14 -1.78
N GLN A 307 -19.84 20.10 -2.62
CA GLN A 307 -20.65 18.91 -2.32
C GLN A 307 -20.10 18.11 -1.14
N LEU A 308 -18.77 17.92 -1.09
CA LEU A 308 -18.08 17.20 -0.02
C LEU A 308 -18.17 17.93 1.33
N GLU A 309 -17.97 19.26 1.36
CA GLU A 309 -18.05 20.09 2.57
C GLU A 309 -19.47 20.19 3.11
N SER A 310 -20.47 20.25 2.23
CA SER A 310 -21.90 20.35 2.64
C SER A 310 -22.55 18.99 2.91
N GLY A 311 -21.89 17.89 2.58
CA GLY A 311 -22.49 16.55 2.62
C GLY A 311 -23.62 16.36 1.60
N ALA A 312 -23.67 17.19 0.55
CA ALA A 312 -24.67 17.13 -0.52
C ALA A 312 -24.35 16.00 -1.52
N LEU A 313 -24.19 14.78 -1.01
CA LEU A 313 -23.92 13.57 -1.77
C LEU A 313 -25.00 12.53 -1.50
N PRO A 314 -25.37 11.71 -2.50
CA PRO A 314 -26.26 10.58 -2.25
C PRO A 314 -25.61 9.62 -1.26
N ARG A 315 -26.40 8.95 -0.41
CA ARG A 315 -25.88 7.97 0.57
C ARG A 315 -25.70 6.61 -0.12
N LEU A 316 -24.55 6.43 -0.76
CA LEU A 316 -24.19 5.23 -1.51
C LEU A 316 -22.85 4.68 -1.01
N PRO A 317 -22.56 3.37 -1.16
CA PRO A 317 -21.25 2.83 -0.81
C PRO A 317 -20.08 3.58 -1.44
N LEU A 318 -20.22 3.97 -2.72
CA LEU A 318 -19.21 4.74 -3.44
C LEU A 318 -18.93 6.10 -2.78
N THR A 319 -19.96 6.88 -2.47
CA THR A 319 -19.78 8.22 -1.88
C THR A 319 -19.27 8.15 -0.45
N THR A 320 -19.56 7.08 0.30
CA THR A 320 -18.93 6.82 1.59
C THR A 320 -17.42 6.62 1.45
N LEU A 321 -16.96 5.85 0.46
CA LEU A 321 -15.53 5.68 0.19
C LEU A 321 -14.86 7.00 -0.20
N VAL A 322 -15.50 7.79 -1.06
CA VAL A 322 -15.00 9.11 -1.47
C VAL A 322 -14.88 10.05 -0.27
N LEU A 323 -15.89 10.11 0.60
CA LEU A 323 -15.86 10.94 1.81
C LEU A 323 -14.75 10.51 2.78
N ARG A 324 -14.53 9.21 2.97
CA ARG A 324 -13.44 8.68 3.81
C ARG A 324 -12.05 8.96 3.22
N ALA A 325 -11.93 9.03 1.89
CA ALA A 325 -10.67 9.29 1.19
C ALA A 325 -10.35 10.79 1.01
N TRP A 326 -11.33 11.67 1.18
CA TRP A 326 -11.16 13.11 0.99
C TRP A 326 -10.91 13.83 2.32
N HIS A 327 -9.88 14.68 2.34
CA HIS A 327 -9.53 15.48 3.50
C HIS A 327 -9.54 16.96 3.14
N ARG A 328 -10.37 17.75 3.84
CA ARG A 328 -10.62 19.18 3.54
C ARG A 328 -9.37 20.02 3.31
N GLU A 329 -8.31 19.83 4.10
CA GLU A 329 -7.07 20.62 3.99
C GLU A 329 -6.05 20.05 3.00
N LEU A 330 -6.16 18.79 2.58
CA LEU A 330 -5.09 18.07 1.88
C LEU A 330 -5.49 17.60 0.48
N SER A 331 -6.79 17.38 0.26
CA SER A 331 -7.34 16.95 -1.02
C SER A 331 -7.69 18.15 -1.91
N GLY A 332 -7.68 17.92 -3.22
CA GLY A 332 -8.13 18.90 -4.21
C GLY A 332 -9.64 19.16 -4.18
N ASP A 333 -10.06 19.97 -5.14
CA ASP A 333 -11.38 20.62 -5.16
C ASP A 333 -12.43 19.86 -6.00
N LEU A 334 -11.98 18.97 -6.88
CA LEU A 334 -12.84 18.11 -7.67
C LEU A 334 -12.30 16.68 -7.62
N TYR A 335 -13.00 15.80 -6.92
CA TYR A 335 -12.65 14.39 -6.81
C TYR A 335 -13.20 13.62 -8.00
N LEU A 336 -12.37 12.85 -8.69
CA LEU A 336 -12.75 12.07 -9.85
C LEU A 336 -12.82 10.58 -9.51
N VAL A 337 -13.80 9.89 -10.09
CA VAL A 337 -13.87 8.43 -10.13
C VAL A 337 -13.97 8.03 -11.59
N GLN A 338 -12.98 7.29 -12.07
CA GLN A 338 -12.97 6.70 -13.40
C GLN A 338 -13.85 5.45 -13.48
N HIS A 339 -14.25 5.03 -14.69
CA HIS A 339 -14.95 3.74 -14.89
C HIS A 339 -14.12 2.53 -14.44
N PRO A 340 -14.74 1.35 -14.18
CA PRO A 340 -14.00 0.14 -13.85
C PRO A 340 -12.87 -0.16 -14.84
N TYR A 341 -11.79 -0.74 -14.33
CA TYR A 341 -10.61 -1.14 -15.10
C TYR A 341 -9.95 -0.01 -15.91
N THR A 342 -10.22 1.24 -15.53
CA THR A 342 -9.67 2.44 -16.16
C THR A 342 -8.60 3.06 -15.28
N LEU A 343 -7.51 3.53 -15.89
CA LEU A 343 -6.43 4.23 -15.17
C LEU A 343 -5.92 5.44 -15.95
N PHE A 344 -5.35 6.41 -15.24
CA PHE A 344 -4.67 7.55 -15.86
C PHE A 344 -3.22 7.22 -16.22
N GLY A 345 -2.83 7.54 -17.45
CA GLY A 345 -1.45 7.45 -17.92
C GLY A 345 -1.04 6.08 -18.49
N GLY A 346 0.28 5.89 -18.59
CA GLY A 346 0.89 4.78 -19.34
C GLY A 346 1.57 3.71 -18.47
N VAL A 347 1.37 3.73 -17.16
CA VAL A 347 1.86 2.63 -16.28
C VAL A 347 1.10 1.34 -16.60
N PRO A 348 1.71 0.14 -16.53
CA PRO A 348 1.05 -1.11 -16.89
C PRO A 348 -0.31 -1.28 -16.20
N VAL A 349 -0.28 -1.21 -14.87
CA VAL A 349 -1.42 -1.30 -13.96
C VAL A 349 -1.14 -0.50 -12.69
N THR A 350 -2.20 -0.17 -11.94
CA THR A 350 -2.11 0.50 -10.64
C THR A 350 -3.31 0.13 -9.78
N HIS A 351 -3.39 0.67 -8.58
CA HIS A 351 -4.56 0.63 -7.70
C HIS A 351 -4.96 2.07 -7.35
N GLY A 352 -5.93 2.20 -6.45
CA GLY A 352 -6.39 3.47 -5.91
C GLY A 352 -7.76 3.90 -6.43
N SER A 353 -8.51 2.99 -7.06
CA SER A 353 -9.91 3.19 -7.40
C SER A 353 -10.84 2.67 -6.29
N PRO A 354 -12.12 3.09 -6.24
CA PRO A 354 -13.06 2.65 -5.20
C PRO A 354 -13.68 1.27 -5.49
N TYR A 355 -13.24 0.58 -6.54
CA TYR A 355 -13.83 -0.68 -6.97
C TYR A 355 -13.33 -1.87 -6.14
N GLY A 356 -14.12 -2.95 -6.14
CA GLY A 356 -13.87 -4.14 -5.32
C GLY A 356 -12.49 -4.77 -5.54
N TYR A 357 -11.94 -4.72 -6.75
CA TYR A 357 -10.60 -5.26 -7.03
C TYR A 357 -9.47 -4.49 -6.33
N ASP A 358 -9.68 -3.22 -5.97
CA ASP A 358 -8.70 -2.39 -5.23
C ASP A 358 -9.02 -2.30 -3.73
N THR A 359 -10.26 -2.56 -3.32
CA THR A 359 -10.72 -2.35 -1.93
C THR A 359 -10.95 -3.65 -1.15
N ASN A 360 -11.14 -4.78 -1.83
CA ASN A 360 -11.31 -6.07 -1.19
C ASN A 360 -9.95 -6.71 -0.91
N VAL A 361 -9.60 -6.78 0.37
CA VAL A 361 -8.31 -7.30 0.84
C VAL A 361 -8.53 -8.45 1.83
N PRO A 362 -7.58 -9.40 1.95
CA PRO A 362 -7.66 -10.39 3.01
C PRO A 362 -7.59 -9.71 4.38
N LEU A 363 -8.36 -10.21 5.35
CA LEU A 363 -8.19 -9.87 6.76
C LEU A 363 -8.14 -11.18 7.55
N MET A 364 -6.93 -11.59 7.90
CA MET A 364 -6.66 -12.88 8.54
C MET A 364 -6.01 -12.65 9.90
N LEU A 365 -6.54 -13.30 10.93
CA LEU A 365 -5.95 -13.30 12.26
C LEU A 365 -5.66 -14.74 12.70
N TYR A 366 -4.51 -14.94 13.33
CA TYR A 366 -4.09 -16.22 13.88
C TYR A 366 -3.49 -16.03 15.26
N GLY A 367 -3.89 -16.87 16.20
CA GLY A 367 -3.35 -16.89 17.55
C GLY A 367 -4.18 -17.88 18.36
N LYS A 368 -3.59 -19.03 18.70
CA LYS A 368 -4.32 -20.17 19.28
C LYS A 368 -5.10 -19.81 20.55
N SER A 369 -4.53 -18.94 21.37
CA SER A 369 -5.11 -18.49 22.64
C SER A 369 -6.25 -17.48 22.47
N TRP A 370 -6.30 -16.74 21.37
CA TRP A 370 -7.17 -15.57 21.22
C TRP A 370 -8.22 -15.69 20.11
N ILE A 371 -7.94 -16.48 19.07
CA ILE A 371 -8.73 -16.50 17.84
C ILE A 371 -9.41 -17.85 17.63
N LYS A 372 -10.71 -17.81 17.31
CA LYS A 372 -11.55 -18.93 16.88
C LYS A 372 -11.29 -19.25 15.41
N PRO A 373 -10.78 -20.45 15.06
CA PRO A 373 -10.58 -20.84 13.67
C PRO A 373 -11.91 -20.85 12.91
N GLY A 374 -11.94 -20.22 11.74
CA GLY A 374 -13.15 -20.19 10.92
C GLY A 374 -13.04 -19.25 9.73
N LYS A 375 -14.07 -19.30 8.88
CA LYS A 375 -14.32 -18.29 7.84
C LYS A 375 -15.60 -17.57 8.21
N TYR A 376 -15.52 -16.25 8.29
CA TYR A 376 -16.63 -15.42 8.73
C TYR A 376 -17.15 -14.63 7.52
N PRO A 377 -18.41 -14.85 7.09
CA PRO A 377 -18.94 -14.22 5.88
C PRO A 377 -19.43 -12.78 6.12
N ARG A 378 -19.41 -12.31 7.37
CA ARG A 378 -19.81 -10.95 7.72
C ARG A 378 -18.81 -9.95 7.15
N ALA A 379 -19.31 -8.82 6.64
CA ALA A 379 -18.45 -7.72 6.21
C ALA A 379 -17.54 -7.24 7.35
N ALA A 380 -16.28 -7.02 7.01
CA ALA A 380 -15.26 -6.46 7.86
C ALA A 380 -14.48 -5.41 7.07
N GLU A 381 -14.01 -4.37 7.75
CA GLU A 381 -13.14 -3.35 7.18
C GLU A 381 -11.73 -3.51 7.77
N VAL A 382 -10.69 -3.10 7.04
CA VAL A 382 -9.33 -3.02 7.59
C VAL A 382 -9.28 -2.13 8.85
N ALA A 383 -10.17 -1.13 8.92
CA ALA A 383 -10.35 -0.27 10.08
C ALA A 383 -10.72 -1.05 11.36
N ASP A 384 -11.41 -2.20 11.23
CA ASP A 384 -11.80 -3.05 12.36
C ASP A 384 -10.59 -3.73 13.05
N LEU A 385 -9.43 -3.77 12.38
CA LEU A 385 -8.23 -4.42 12.94
C LEU A 385 -7.70 -3.67 14.17
N ALA A 386 -7.64 -2.34 14.12
CA ALA A 386 -7.10 -1.53 15.21
C ALA A 386 -7.89 -1.67 16.53
N PRO A 387 -9.23 -1.52 16.57
CA PRO A 387 -10.01 -1.73 17.79
C PRO A 387 -9.99 -3.20 18.22
N THR A 388 -9.97 -4.16 17.30
CA THR A 388 -9.86 -5.60 17.64
C THR A 388 -8.54 -5.92 18.33
N LEU A 389 -7.41 -5.43 17.82
CA LEU A 389 -6.10 -5.61 18.46
C LEU A 389 -6.03 -4.88 19.80
N SER A 390 -6.61 -3.68 19.90
CA SER A 390 -6.63 -2.91 21.15
C SER A 390 -7.42 -3.63 22.24
N TYR A 391 -8.56 -4.24 21.87
CA TYR A 391 -9.35 -5.10 22.76
C TYR A 391 -8.54 -6.29 23.26
N LEU A 392 -7.87 -7.03 22.35
CA LEU A 392 -7.04 -8.18 22.69
C LEU A 392 -5.83 -7.84 23.58
N LEU A 393 -5.30 -6.62 23.44
CA LEU A 393 -4.16 -6.11 24.22
C LEU A 393 -4.58 -5.42 25.52
N GLU A 394 -5.89 -5.29 25.79
CA GLU A 394 -6.44 -4.55 26.93
C GLU A 394 -5.95 -3.09 27.00
N ILE A 395 -5.81 -2.43 25.84
CA ILE A 395 -5.41 -1.03 25.72
C ILE A 395 -6.52 -0.20 25.10
N ARG A 396 -6.42 1.12 25.24
CA ARG A 396 -7.34 2.03 24.54
C ARG A 396 -7.15 1.90 23.03
N PRO A 397 -8.23 1.98 22.23
CA PRO A 397 -8.11 2.10 20.79
C PRO A 397 -7.45 3.44 20.41
N PRO A 398 -6.86 3.53 19.20
CA PRO A 398 -6.30 4.78 18.69
C PRO A 398 -7.25 5.97 18.74
N THR A 399 -6.72 7.19 18.83
CA THR A 399 -7.47 8.43 19.12
C THR A 399 -8.60 8.76 18.15
N ALA A 400 -8.55 8.24 16.93
CA ALA A 400 -9.61 8.36 15.92
C ALA A 400 -9.87 7.00 15.29
N SER A 401 -9.83 5.94 16.10
CA SER A 401 -10.15 4.60 15.63
C SER A 401 -11.57 4.57 15.09
N GLU A 402 -11.69 4.20 13.82
CA GLU A 402 -12.94 3.88 13.16
C GLU A 402 -13.02 2.37 13.02
N GLY A 403 -14.24 1.81 12.98
CA GLY A 403 -14.45 0.36 12.93
C GLY A 403 -14.98 -0.23 14.24
N ARG A 404 -15.19 -1.54 14.24
CA ARG A 404 -15.73 -2.31 15.36
C ARG A 404 -14.75 -3.41 15.79
N VAL A 405 -14.93 -3.90 17.01
CA VAL A 405 -14.28 -5.15 17.43
C VAL A 405 -14.91 -6.31 16.65
N LEU A 406 -14.07 -7.19 16.09
CA LEU A 406 -14.50 -8.41 15.40
C LEU A 406 -14.81 -9.51 16.42
N GLU A 407 -15.81 -9.30 17.27
CA GLU A 407 -16.16 -10.23 18.37
C GLU A 407 -16.41 -11.67 17.90
N GLU A 408 -16.90 -11.84 16.68
CA GLU A 408 -17.19 -13.15 16.09
C GLU A 408 -15.96 -14.07 15.99
N ILE A 409 -14.74 -13.51 15.94
CA ILE A 409 -13.50 -14.29 15.81
C ILE A 409 -12.78 -14.50 17.14
N LEU A 410 -13.18 -13.79 18.20
CA LEU A 410 -12.50 -13.83 19.49
C LEU A 410 -12.92 -15.07 20.28
N ARG A 411 -12.02 -15.64 21.09
CA ARG A 411 -12.33 -16.81 21.93
C ARG A 411 -13.21 -16.48 23.12
#